data_AF-A0A385Q3M6-F1
#
_entry.id   AF-A0A385Q3M6-F1
#
_cell.length_a   1.000
_cell.length_b   1.000
_cell.length_c   1.000
_cell.angle_alpha   90.00
_cell.angle_beta   90.00
_cell.angle_gamma   90.00
#
_symmetry.space_group_name_H-M   'P 1'
#
loop_
_entity.id
_entity.type
_entity.pdbx_description
1 polymer ?
#
loop_
_entity_poly.entity_id
_entity_poly.type
_entity_poly.pdbx_seq_one_letter_code
_entity_poly.pdbx_strand_id
1 'polypeptide(L)' 'MGDYEKMLDNIRSIINDKGMKHSVVAERAGFTPQEFSNMMNGRKTLRAEYIPDIAKAMRVDPNTVYFYEEYKREEKAS' A
#
# COMPACT_ATOMS: atom_id res chain seq x y z
N MET A 1 -3.29 -7.24 15.67
CA MET A 1 -2.84 -6.26 14.67
C MET A 1 -4.04 -5.40 14.31
N GLY A 2 -3.94 -4.07 14.45
CA GLY A 2 -5.05 -3.17 14.12
C GLY A 2 -5.25 -3.03 12.62
N ASP A 3 -6.43 -2.60 12.20
CA ASP A 3 -6.80 -2.47 10.77
C ASP A 3 -5.87 -1.52 10.00
N TYR A 4 -5.36 -0.47 10.68
CA TYR A 4 -4.37 0.44 10.11
C TYR A 4 -3.04 -0.26 9.77
N GLU A 5 -2.50 -1.08 10.67
CA GLU A 5 -1.25 -1.79 10.44
C GLU A 5 -1.39 -2.81 9.30
N LYS A 6 -2.54 -3.50 9.24
CA LYS A 6 -2.86 -4.41 8.13
C LYS A 6 -2.89 -3.69 6.79
N MET A 7 -3.49 -2.50 6.72
CA MET A 7 -3.51 -1.69 5.51
C MET A 7 -2.09 -1.31 5.05
N LEU A 8 -1.20 -0.94 5.98
CA LEU A 8 0.20 -0.65 5.64
C LEU A 8 0.93 -1.90 5.11
N ASP A 9 0.68 -3.06 5.71
CA ASP A 9 1.23 -4.33 5.24
C ASP A 9 0.71 -4.70 3.85
N ASN A 10 -0.59 -4.51 3.58
CA ASN A 10 -1.15 -4.72 2.26
C ASN A 10 -0.44 -3.87 1.20
N ILE A 11 -0.16 -2.59 1.49
CA ILE A 11 0.60 -1.72 0.57
C ILE A 11 1.97 -2.34 0.28
N ARG A 12 2.71 -2.78 1.32
CA ARG A 12 4.02 -3.43 1.14
C ARG A 12 3.91 -4.71 0.31
N SER A 13 2.93 -5.55 0.61
CA SER A 13 2.68 -6.81 -0.11
C SER A 13 2.38 -6.55 -1.58
N ILE A 14 1.50 -5.59 -1.90
CA ILE A 14 1.17 -5.22 -3.28
C ILE A 14 2.43 -4.75 -4.03
N ILE A 15 3.26 -3.90 -3.41
CA ILE A 15 4.50 -3.41 -4.03
C ILE A 15 5.43 -4.58 -4.35
N ASN A 16 5.63 -5.48 -3.40
CA ASN A 16 6.52 -6.63 -3.54
C ASN A 16 5.99 -7.63 -4.59
N ASP A 17 4.72 -8.01 -4.52
CA ASP A 17 4.10 -9.00 -5.40
C ASP A 17 4.04 -8.49 -6.86
N LYS A 18 3.93 -7.18 -7.07
CA LYS A 18 4.00 -6.56 -8.40
C LYS A 18 5.44 -6.26 -8.89
N GLY A 19 6.46 -6.56 -8.10
CA GLY A 19 7.86 -6.27 -8.42
C GLY A 19 8.14 -4.77 -8.59
N MET A 20 7.37 -3.92 -7.92
CA MET A 20 7.54 -2.47 -7.99
C MET A 20 8.59 -1.99 -6.98
N LYS A 21 9.36 -0.96 -7.35
CA LYS A 21 10.27 -0.30 -6.40
C LYS A 21 9.48 0.64 -5.50
N HIS A 22 9.68 0.52 -4.19
CA HIS A 22 9.04 1.38 -3.18
C HIS A 22 9.25 2.89 -3.45
N SER A 23 10.46 3.28 -3.87
CA SER A 23 10.76 4.69 -4.23
C SER A 23 9.95 5.18 -5.42
N VAL A 24 9.75 4.32 -6.44
CA VAL A 24 8.97 4.67 -7.63
C VAL A 24 7.49 4.81 -7.30
N VAL A 25 6.97 3.99 -6.39
CA VAL A 25 5.58 4.13 -5.91
C VAL A 25 5.41 5.43 -5.13
N ALA A 26 6.36 5.77 -4.24
CA ALA A 26 6.35 7.03 -3.51
C ALA A 26 6.30 8.24 -4.47
N GLU A 27 7.21 8.30 -5.43
CA GLU A 27 7.29 9.40 -6.41
C GLU A 27 6.00 9.52 -7.24
N ARG A 28 5.44 8.39 -7.69
CA ARG A 28 4.17 8.37 -8.43
C ARG A 28 2.96 8.79 -7.61
N ALA A 29 3.00 8.57 -6.30
CA ALA A 29 1.97 9.00 -5.35
C ALA A 29 2.19 10.44 -4.86
N GLY A 30 3.21 11.15 -5.37
CA GLY A 30 3.48 12.54 -5.00
C GLY A 30 4.27 12.71 -3.71
N PHE A 31 4.96 11.68 -3.24
CA PHE A 31 5.79 11.71 -2.04
C PHE A 31 7.28 11.57 -2.36
N THR A 32 8.12 12.10 -1.47
CA THR A 32 9.52 11.69 -1.47
C THR A 32 9.65 10.24 -0.96
N PRO A 33 10.65 9.46 -1.41
CA PRO A 33 10.89 8.11 -0.91
C PRO A 33 11.05 8.04 0.63
N GLN A 34 11.65 9.07 1.23
CA GLN A 34 11.85 9.16 2.67
C GLN A 34 10.53 9.39 3.42
N GLU A 35 9.67 10.28 2.95
CA GLU A 35 8.37 10.52 3.59
C GLU A 35 7.47 9.30 3.52
N PHE A 36 7.43 8.65 2.36
CA PHE A 36 6.65 7.43 2.20
C PHE A 36 7.19 6.30 3.09
N SER A 37 8.51 6.16 3.20
CA SER A 37 9.14 5.22 4.14
C SER A 37 8.79 5.53 5.60
N ASN A 38 8.77 6.81 5.98
CA ASN A 38 8.34 7.21 7.32
C ASN A 38 6.87 6.85 7.58
N MET A 39 5.99 6.97 6.57
CA MET A 39 4.59 6.57 6.67
C MET A 39 4.41 5.06 6.83
N MET A 40 5.09 4.28 5.99
CA MET A 40 5.02 2.82 6.08
C MET A 40 5.50 2.35 7.45
N ASN A 41 6.62 2.89 7.96
CA ASN A 41 7.21 2.46 9.23
C ASN A 41 6.59 3.11 10.48
N GLY A 42 5.39 3.70 10.37
CA GLY A 42 4.67 4.26 11.52
C GLY A 42 5.31 5.50 12.16
N ARG A 43 6.34 6.09 11.52
CA ARG A 43 7.01 7.33 11.98
C ARG A 43 6.26 8.59 11.57
N LYS A 44 5.33 8.47 10.61
CA LYS A 44 4.42 9.52 10.14
C LYS A 44 3.06 8.89 9.87
N THR A 45 1.97 9.56 10.24
CA THR A 45 0.62 9.07 9.95
C THR A 45 0.32 9.16 8.46
N LEU A 46 -0.14 8.06 7.86
CA LEU A 46 -0.69 8.06 6.50
C LEU A 46 -2.14 8.54 6.55
N ARG A 47 -2.45 9.65 5.88
CA ARG A 47 -3.81 10.19 5.82
C ARG A 47 -4.63 9.44 4.77
N ALA A 48 -5.91 9.19 5.08
CA ALA A 48 -6.82 8.44 4.22
C ALA A 48 -7.01 9.08 2.83
N GLU A 49 -6.92 10.41 2.73
CA GLU A 49 -7.02 11.15 1.46
C GLU A 49 -5.93 10.78 0.44
N TYR A 50 -4.80 10.21 0.89
CA TYR A 50 -3.70 9.80 0.03
C TYR A 50 -3.82 8.36 -0.49
N ILE A 51 -4.75 7.58 0.04
CA ILE A 51 -4.95 6.18 -0.36
C ILE A 51 -5.28 6.03 -1.86
N PRO A 52 -6.13 6.88 -2.47
CA PRO A 52 -6.39 6.81 -3.91
C PRO A 52 -5.13 7.02 -4.76
N ASP A 53 -4.27 7.97 -4.39
CA ASP A 53 -3.02 8.25 -5.13
C ASP A 53 -2.01 7.12 -5.00
N ILE A 54 -1.89 6.52 -3.82
CA ILE A 54 -1.03 5.35 -3.57
C ILE A 54 -1.55 4.13 -4.34
N ALA A 55 -2.86 3.87 -4.32
CA ALA A 55 -3.49 2.79 -5.09
C ALA A 55 -3.24 2.97 -6.59
N LYS A 56 -3.42 4.19 -7.10
CA LYS A 56 -3.13 4.56 -8.50
C LYS A 56 -1.66 4.34 -8.85
N ALA A 57 -0.72 4.72 -7.98
CA ALA A 57 0.71 4.50 -8.17
C ALA A 57 1.08 3.01 -8.28
N MET A 58 0.36 2.15 -7.54
CA MET A 58 0.47 0.69 -7.58
C MET A 58 -0.38 0.02 -8.67
N ARG A 59 -1.19 0.79 -9.41
CA ARG A 59 -2.13 0.30 -10.44
C ARG A 59 -3.13 -0.72 -9.86
N VAL A 60 -3.73 -0.40 -8.72
CA VAL A 60 -4.80 -1.19 -8.08
C VAL A 60 -6.00 -0.29 -7.77
N ASP A 61 -7.13 -0.90 -7.44
CA ASP A 61 -8.27 -0.21 -6.87
C ASP A 61 -7.99 0.17 -5.40
N PRO A 62 -8.50 1.31 -4.88
CA PRO A 62 -8.35 1.65 -3.47
C PRO A 62 -8.84 0.57 -2.51
N ASN A 63 -9.89 -0.19 -2.85
CA ASN A 63 -10.36 -1.30 -2.01
C ASN A 63 -9.31 -2.41 -1.88
N THR A 64 -8.50 -2.64 -2.92
CA THR A 64 -7.38 -3.59 -2.86
C THR A 64 -6.39 -3.23 -1.76
N VAL A 65 -6.20 -1.95 -1.44
CA VAL A 65 -5.32 -1.53 -0.35
C VAL A 65 -5.85 -2.01 1.01
N TYR A 66 -7.18 -2.05 1.19
CA TYR A 66 -7.81 -2.47 2.44
C TYR A 66 -7.96 -3.99 2.56
N PHE A 67 -8.21 -4.69 1.44
CA PHE A 67 -8.63 -6.09 1.43
C PHE A 67 -7.66 -7.04 0.70
N TYR A 68 -6.39 -6.67 0.54
CA TYR A 68 -5.44 -7.43 -0.30
C TYR A 68 -5.26 -8.88 0.14
N GLU A 69 -5.04 -9.09 1.44
CA GLU A 69 -4.83 -10.42 1.99
C GLU A 69 -6.09 -11.29 1.94
N GLU A 70 -7.27 -10.68 2.09
CA GLU A 70 -8.55 -11.34 1.88
C GLU A 70 -8.68 -11.84 0.43
N TYR A 71 -8.41 -10.99 -0.56
CA TYR A 71 -8.41 -11.38 -1.98
C TYR A 71 -7.41 -12.50 -2.27
N LYS A 72 -6.20 -12.43 -1.71
CA LYS A 72 -5.19 -13.50 -1.88
C LYS A 72 -5.61 -14.83 -1.27
N ARG A 73 -6.40 -14.83 -0.19
CA ARG A 73 -6.92 -16.07 0.42
C ARG A 73 -8.03 -16.68 -0.42
N GLU A 74 -8.91 -15.84 -0.97
CA GLU A 74 -9.99 -16.27 -1.86
C GLU A 74 -9.43 -16.90 -3.15
N GLU A 75 -8.45 -16.28 -3.80
CA GLU A 75 -7.83 -16.84 -5.02
C GLU A 75 -7.12 -18.18 -4.77
N LYS A 76 -6.55 -18.39 -3.58
CA LYS A 76 -5.89 -19.66 -3.22
C LYS A 76 -6.87 -20.77 -2.82
N ALA A 77 -8.12 -20.41 -2.52
CA ALA A 77 -9.17 -21.35 -2.16
C ALA A 77 -10.01 -21.80 -3.38
N SER A 78 -9.86 -21.13 -4.53
CA SER A 78 -10.45 -21.48 -5.82
C SER A 78 -9.51 -22.34 -6.67
#